data_AF-A0A1H7V9Z5-F1
#
_entry.id   AF-A0A1H7V9Z5-F1
#
_cell.length_a   1.000
_cell.length_b   1.000
_cell.length_c   1.000
_cell.angle_alpha   90.00
_cell.angle_beta   90.00
_cell.angle_gamma   90.00
#
_symmetry.space_group_name_H-M   'P 1'
#
loop_
_entity.id
_entity.type
_entity.pdbx_description
1 polymer ?
#
loop_
_entity_poly.entity_id
_entity_poly.type
_entity_poly.pdbx_seq_one_letter_code
_entity_poly.pdbx_strand_id
1 'polypeptide(L)'
;MLEILTAALFTASTAFGAANPAPADFETGLTFWAQKSFGGPYINYQTVPAGCTNLPFDAWSGVNMINADGVLAYPGPDCTGIPFGFSFHSFNRAAKSFKSR
;
A
#
# COMPACT_ATOMS: atom_id res chain seq x y z
N MET A 1 -31.47 -16.88 -43.28
CA MET A 1 -30.72 -15.68 -42.86
C MET A 1 -31.74 -14.74 -42.24
N LEU A 2 -31.80 -14.67 -40.91
CA LEU A 2 -32.70 -13.74 -40.22
C LEU A 2 -32.16 -13.46 -38.80
N GLU A 3 -31.51 -12.30 -38.70
CA GLU A 3 -31.47 -11.32 -37.61
C GLU A 3 -31.53 -11.85 -36.16
N ILE A 4 -30.37 -11.88 -35.51
CA ILE A 4 -30.22 -12.16 -34.08
C ILE A 4 -30.56 -10.91 -33.26
N LEU A 5 -31.55 -11.04 -32.37
CA LEU A 5 -31.86 -10.13 -31.26
C LEU A 5 -30.58 -9.79 -30.49
N THR A 6 -30.17 -8.53 -30.45
CA THR A 6 -29.13 -8.08 -29.50
C THR A 6 -29.80 -7.30 -28.38
N ALA A 7 -29.99 -8.00 -27.25
CA ALA A 7 -30.48 -7.42 -26.02
C ALA A 7 -29.45 -6.45 -25.42
N ALA A 8 -29.93 -5.28 -25.00
CA ALA A 8 -29.16 -4.25 -24.32
C ALA A 8 -28.56 -4.78 -23.01
N LEU A 9 -27.23 -4.74 -22.90
CA LEU A 9 -26.52 -4.90 -21.64
C LEU A 9 -26.36 -3.51 -21.02
N PHE A 10 -27.24 -3.20 -20.06
CA PHE A 10 -27.02 -2.13 -19.11
C PHE A 10 -25.68 -2.37 -18.39
N THR A 11 -24.68 -1.56 -18.68
CA THR A 11 -23.45 -1.47 -17.90
C THR A 11 -23.82 -1.07 -16.47
N ALA A 12 -23.75 -2.03 -15.56
CA ALA A 12 -23.83 -1.78 -14.13
C ALA A 12 -22.59 -0.99 -13.71
N SER A 13 -22.75 0.32 -13.54
CA SER A 13 -21.77 1.17 -12.87
C SER A 13 -21.74 0.76 -11.39
N THR A 14 -20.86 -0.17 -11.04
CA THR A 14 -20.52 -0.40 -9.64
C THR A 14 -19.74 0.80 -9.16
N ALA A 15 -20.47 1.76 -8.58
CA ALA A 15 -19.89 2.75 -7.68
C ALA A 15 -19.29 1.98 -6.51
N PHE A 16 -18.01 1.62 -6.63
CA PHE A 16 -17.20 1.33 -5.47
C PHE A 16 -17.15 2.62 -4.68
N GLY A 17 -18.06 2.76 -3.72
CA GLY A 17 -17.86 3.71 -2.64
C GLY A 17 -16.48 3.40 -2.09
N ALA A 18 -15.54 4.32 -2.30
CA ALA A 18 -14.30 4.33 -1.56
C ALA A 18 -14.73 4.47 -0.11
N ALA A 19 -14.89 3.34 0.58
CA ALA A 19 -14.96 3.31 2.01
C ALA A 19 -13.65 3.98 2.44
N ASN A 20 -13.75 5.24 2.86
CA ASN A 20 -12.63 5.90 3.49
C ASN A 20 -12.46 5.13 4.79
N PRO A 21 -11.44 4.26 4.94
CA PRO A 21 -11.28 3.53 6.19
C PRO A 21 -11.22 4.59 7.29
N ALA A 22 -11.96 4.36 8.37
CA ALA A 22 -11.79 5.15 9.59
C ALA A 22 -10.29 5.22 9.91
N PRO A 23 -9.77 6.32 10.47
CA PRO A 23 -8.35 6.43 10.70
C PRO A 23 -7.91 5.23 11.53
N ALA A 24 -7.23 4.26 10.92
CA ALA A 24 -6.51 3.26 11.69
C ALA A 24 -5.54 4.07 12.55
N ASP A 25 -5.52 3.82 13.86
CA ASP A 25 -4.61 4.47 14.79
C ASP A 25 -3.19 4.27 14.27
N PHE A 26 -2.67 5.26 13.53
CA PHE A 26 -1.33 5.24 12.96
C PHE A 26 -0.25 5.17 14.05
N GLU A 27 -0.67 5.40 15.29
CA GLU A 27 0.08 5.21 16.53
C GLU A 27 0.44 3.74 16.78
N THR A 28 -0.21 2.80 16.07
CA THR A 28 0.08 1.37 16.14
C THR A 28 0.26 0.79 14.73
N GLY A 29 1.22 -0.12 14.56
CA GLY A 29 1.42 -0.80 13.27
C GLY A 29 2.51 -0.22 12.36
N LEU A 30 2.44 -0.63 11.09
CA LEU A 30 3.36 -0.28 10.01
C LEU A 30 2.60 0.55 8.97
N THR A 31 2.86 1.86 8.93
CA THR A 31 2.17 2.80 8.06
C THR A 31 3.08 3.32 6.96
N PHE A 32 2.54 3.42 5.75
CA PHE A 32 3.17 4.00 4.58
C PHE A 32 2.30 5.11 4.00
N TRP A 33 2.91 6.23 3.62
CA TRP A 33 2.23 7.36 2.97
C TRP A 33 2.76 7.59 1.57
N ALA A 34 1.89 8.00 0.67
CA ALA A 34 2.23 8.31 -0.72
C ALA A 34 3.07 9.60 -0.87
N GLN A 35 3.16 10.44 0.16
CA GLN A 35 3.95 11.69 0.12
C GLN A 35 5.04 11.71 1.18
N LYS A 36 6.14 12.41 0.89
CA LYS A 36 7.29 12.54 1.80
C LYS A 36 6.93 13.18 3.15
N SER A 37 5.93 14.06 3.18
CA SER A 37 5.55 14.82 4.38
C SER A 37 4.44 14.13 5.19
N PHE A 38 4.33 12.80 5.13
CA PHE A 38 3.29 12.03 5.84
C PHE A 38 1.87 12.47 5.46
N GLY A 39 1.69 12.90 4.21
CA GLY A 39 0.43 13.38 3.66
C GLY A 39 -0.11 12.48 2.55
N GLY A 40 -1.35 12.76 2.13
CA GLY A 40 -2.02 12.04 1.07
C GLY A 40 -2.49 10.63 1.50
N PRO A 41 -2.81 9.76 0.52
CA PRO A 41 -3.23 8.40 0.78
C PRO A 41 -2.19 7.65 1.61
N TYR A 42 -2.69 6.83 2.54
CA TYR A 42 -1.85 6.00 3.37
C TYR A 42 -2.44 4.59 3.48
N ILE A 43 -1.57 3.66 3.86
CA ILE A 43 -1.95 2.30 4.22
C ILE A 43 -1.26 1.94 5.53
N ASN A 44 -2.01 1.36 6.45
CA ASN A 44 -1.52 0.88 7.74
C ASN A 44 -1.71 -0.63 7.80
N TYR A 45 -0.65 -1.34 8.14
CA TYR A 45 -0.64 -2.77 8.41
C TYR A 45 -0.49 -2.98 9.92
N GLN A 46 -1.45 -3.67 10.53
CA GLN A 46 -1.43 -3.97 11.96
C GLN A 46 -0.38 -5.05 12.32
N THR A 47 0.01 -5.85 11.34
CA THR A 47 1.06 -6.87 11.44
C THR A 47 1.94 -6.82 10.19
N VAL A 48 3.13 -7.43 10.25
CA VAL A 48 3.97 -7.62 9.06
C VAL A 48 3.59 -8.97 8.44
N PRO A 49 3.03 -9.02 7.21
CA PRO A 49 2.67 -10.28 6.57
C PRO A 49 3.88 -11.20 6.39
N ALA A 50 3.64 -12.52 6.39
CA ALA A 50 4.66 -13.49 6.04
C ALA A 50 4.99 -13.39 4.54
N GLY A 51 6.25 -13.10 4.21
CA GLY A 51 6.71 -12.95 2.84
C GLY A 51 6.71 -11.50 2.35
N CYS A 52 6.80 -11.33 1.02
CA CYS A 52 6.84 -10.00 0.42
C CYS A 52 5.43 -9.45 0.19
N THR A 53 5.22 -8.19 0.56
CA THR A 53 3.97 -7.46 0.33
C THR A 53 4.23 -6.27 -0.59
N ASN A 54 3.52 -6.23 -1.72
CA ASN A 54 3.55 -5.09 -2.63
C ASN A 54 2.65 -3.97 -2.10
N LEU A 55 3.16 -2.74 -2.18
CA LEU A 55 2.39 -1.55 -1.84
C LEU A 55 1.51 -1.15 -3.03
N PRO A 56 0.27 -0.70 -2.79
CA PRO A 56 -0.63 -0.27 -3.86
C PRO A 56 -0.23 1.09 -4.48
N PHE A 57 0.76 1.77 -3.90
CA PHE A 57 1.32 3.02 -4.38
C PHE A 57 2.80 3.14 -3.98
N ASP A 58 3.50 4.07 -4.64
CA ASP A 58 4.86 4.46 -4.27
C ASP A 58 4.85 5.21 -2.93
N ALA A 59 5.32 4.55 -1.88
CA ALA A 59 5.37 5.15 -0.55
C ALA A 59 6.65 5.95 -0.37
N TRP A 60 6.52 7.17 0.14
CA TRP A 60 7.62 8.13 0.29
C TRP A 60 7.89 8.52 1.73
N SER A 61 7.06 8.09 2.66
CA SER A 61 7.39 8.08 4.08
C SER A 61 6.71 6.91 4.76
N GLY A 62 7.25 6.54 5.92
CA GLY A 62 6.68 5.46 6.71
C GLY A 62 7.03 5.54 8.17
N VAL A 63 6.20 4.85 8.95
CA VAL A 63 6.32 4.71 10.38
C VAL A 63 6.14 3.23 10.71
N ASN A 64 7.05 2.68 11.47
CA ASN A 64 7.08 1.29 11.89
C ASN A 64 7.08 1.23 13.41
N MET A 65 5.87 1.16 13.98
CA MET A 65 5.63 1.01 15.42
C MET A 65 5.53 -0.47 15.84
N ILE A 66 5.63 -1.44 14.92
CA ILE A 66 5.59 -2.87 15.25
C ILE A 66 6.94 -3.31 15.80
N ASN A 67 8.00 -3.03 15.05
CA ASN A 67 9.37 -3.35 15.42
C ASN A 67 10.28 -2.48 14.58
N ALA A 68 10.82 -1.42 15.18
CA ALA A 68 11.56 -0.33 14.52
C ALA A 68 12.65 -0.78 13.53
N ASP A 69 13.25 -1.96 13.73
CA ASP A 69 14.29 -2.54 12.86
C ASP A 69 13.90 -3.87 12.19
N GLY A 70 12.66 -4.33 12.42
CA GLY A 70 12.17 -5.63 11.97
C GLY A 70 11.60 -5.66 10.55
N VAL A 71 11.57 -4.53 9.84
CA VAL A 71 10.99 -4.41 8.50
C VAL A 71 12.00 -3.85 7.51
N LEU A 72 12.07 -4.48 6.34
CA LEU A 72 12.81 -3.98 5.19
C LEU A 72 11.83 -3.53 4.10
N ALA A 73 12.00 -2.30 3.62
CA ALA A 73 11.33 -1.78 2.44
C ALA A 73 12.24 -1.88 1.22
N TYR A 74 11.64 -1.96 0.03
CA TYR A 74 12.32 -2.19 -1.24
C TYR A 74 11.84 -1.20 -2.29
N PRO A 75 12.73 -0.73 -3.19
CA PRO A 75 12.38 0.22 -4.24
C PRO A 75 11.70 -0.43 -5.46
N GLY A 76 11.74 -1.75 -5.59
CA GLY A 76 11.04 -2.52 -6.62
C GLY A 76 9.88 -3.34 -6.04
N PRO A 77 8.93 -3.78 -6.89
CA PRO A 77 7.93 -4.77 -6.48
C PRO A 77 8.61 -6.11 -6.13
N ASP A 78 7.87 -6.98 -5.46
CA ASP A 78 8.28 -8.35 -5.09
C ASP A 78 9.60 -8.40 -4.31
N CYS A 79 9.90 -7.34 -3.56
CA CYS A 79 11.06 -7.19 -2.69
C CYS A 79 12.37 -7.24 -3.47
N THR A 80 12.38 -6.57 -4.63
CA THR A 80 13.54 -6.44 -5.51
C THR A 80 14.29 -5.12 -5.29
N GLY A 81 15.58 -5.12 -5.59
CA GLY A 81 16.47 -3.98 -5.39
C GLY A 81 17.15 -3.97 -4.01
N ILE A 82 17.83 -2.87 -3.69
CA ILE A 82 18.57 -2.72 -2.44
C ILE A 82 17.59 -2.37 -1.32
N PRO A 83 17.44 -3.21 -0.28
CA PRO A 83 16.52 -2.92 0.82
C PRO A 83 17.00 -1.78 1.70
N PHE A 84 16.06 -1.15 2.40
CA PHE A 84 16.33 -0.18 3.45
C PHE A 84 15.39 -0.40 4.64
N GLY A 85 15.94 -0.29 5.85
CA GLY A 85 15.17 -0.32 7.09
C GLY A 85 14.62 1.07 7.43
N PHE A 86 13.59 1.13 8.26
CA PHE A 86 13.01 2.38 8.72
C PHE A 86 12.21 2.21 10.01
N SER A 87 12.23 3.26 10.85
CA SER A 87 11.43 3.37 12.07
C SER A 87 10.42 4.52 11.95
N PHE A 88 10.87 5.75 11.67
CA PHE A 88 10.02 6.91 11.37
C PHE A 88 10.79 7.84 10.43
N HIS A 89 10.42 7.89 9.14
CA HIS A 89 11.33 8.44 8.13
C HIS A 89 10.64 8.76 6.78
N SER A 90 10.99 9.89 6.18
CA SER A 90 10.71 10.21 4.77
C SER A 90 11.79 9.66 3.84
N PHE A 91 11.42 8.79 2.90
CA PHE A 91 12.35 7.97 2.13
C PHE A 91 13.06 8.76 1.03
N ASN A 92 14.35 8.43 0.83
CA ASN A 92 15.13 8.95 -0.30
C ASN A 92 14.76 8.28 -1.63
N ARG A 93 14.12 7.11 -1.56
CA ARG A 93 13.58 6.35 -2.70
C ARG A 93 12.20 5.84 -2.33
N ALA A 94 11.28 5.80 -3.29
CA ALA A 94 9.95 5.24 -3.04
C ALA A 94 10.07 3.77 -2.61
N ALA A 95 9.37 3.39 -1.55
CA ALA A 95 9.12 1.99 -1.24
C ALA A 95 7.97 1.50 -2.12
N LYS A 96 8.17 0.35 -2.78
CA LYS A 96 7.15 -0.35 -3.59
C LYS A 96 6.74 -1.69 -3.00
N SER A 97 7.55 -2.26 -2.12
CA SER A 97 7.20 -3.45 -1.37
C SER A 97 7.95 -3.52 -0.05
N PHE A 98 7.54 -4.41 0.84
CA PHE A 98 8.19 -4.64 2.13
C PHE A 98 8.07 -6.10 2.57
N LYS A 99 8.92 -6.49 3.52
CA LYS A 99 8.83 -7.76 4.25
C LYS A 99 9.45 -7.65 5.63
N SER A 100 9.20 -8.62 6.50
CA SER A 100 9.98 -8.78 7.72
C SER A 100 11.46 -9.00 7.37
N ARG A 101 12.35 -8.48 8.21
CA ARG A 101 13.80 -8.72 8.09
C ARG A 101 14.14 -10.20 8.21
#